data_AF-A0A822DSF4-F1
#
_entry.id   AF-A0A822DSF4-F1
#
_cell.length_a   1.000
_cell.length_b   1.000
_cell.length_c   1.000
_cell.angle_alpha   90.00
_cell.angle_beta   90.00
_cell.angle_gamma   90.00
#
_symmetry.space_group_name_H-M   'P 1'
#
loop_
_entity.id
_entity.type
_entity.pdbx_description
1 polymer ?
#
loop_
_entity_poly.entity_id
_entity_poly.type
_entity_poly.pdbx_seq_one_letter_code
_entity_poly.pdbx_strand_id
1 'polypeptide(L)'
;TTNINVPVYTADFRSVTVGDKIFECDPACVEFVMNTKSPVDILYRKVHHESTEEYIRQNTALAALHAWGRKINQKCALVAEHIECRSLFNPQFPETEQGKLEMWLDFFPMSRPPSNAMIDITPSKPTSYQLRVIIWNTTDVELNDENFVTREKTSDIYVKAWILGERVDAQQTDIHYR
;
A
#
# COMPACT_ATOMS: atom_id res chain seq x y z
N THR A 1 7.61 20.72 25.54
CA THR A 1 8.06 19.52 24.80
C THR A 1 7.77 18.30 25.65
N THR A 2 6.76 17.50 25.33
CA THR A 2 6.64 16.18 25.96
C THR A 2 7.76 15.32 25.39
N ASN A 3 8.90 15.25 26.08
CA ASN A 3 9.87 14.18 25.89
C ASN A 3 9.12 12.88 26.15
N ILE A 4 8.56 12.28 25.10
CA ILE A 4 8.09 10.91 25.16
C ILE A 4 9.40 10.11 25.20
N ASN A 5 9.74 9.60 26.37
CA ASN A 5 10.91 8.77 26.55
C ASN A 5 10.84 7.63 25.54
N VAL A 6 11.90 7.47 24.74
CA VAL A 6 11.96 6.42 23.72
C VAL A 6 11.83 5.06 24.43
N PRO A 7 10.89 4.19 24.00
CA PRO A 7 10.72 2.88 24.61
C PRO A 7 11.97 2.02 24.36
N VAL A 8 12.50 1.40 25.41
CA VAL A 8 13.64 0.49 25.35
C VAL A 8 13.19 -0.91 25.75
N TYR A 9 13.29 -1.85 24.83
CA TYR A 9 12.91 -3.25 25.05
C TYR A 9 14.09 -4.09 25.55
N THR A 10 13.79 -5.15 26.30
CA THR A 10 14.75 -6.24 26.54
C THR A 10 15.00 -7.03 25.26
N ALA A 11 16.10 -7.79 25.22
CA ALA A 11 16.47 -8.59 24.05
C ALA A 11 15.43 -9.67 23.69
N ASP A 12 14.65 -10.14 24.67
CA ASP A 12 13.57 -11.11 24.49
C ASP A 12 12.18 -10.45 24.32
N PHE A 13 12.14 -9.12 24.25
CA PHE A 13 10.93 -8.29 24.16
C PHE A 13 9.91 -8.51 25.29
N ARG A 14 10.24 -9.22 26.36
CA ARG A 14 9.30 -9.51 27.46
C ARG A 14 9.04 -8.32 28.36
N SER A 15 9.89 -7.29 28.31
CA SER A 15 9.61 -6.03 28.98
C SER A 15 10.03 -4.82 28.16
N VAL A 16 9.36 -3.70 28.44
CA VAL A 16 9.64 -2.40 27.85
C VAL A 16 9.78 -1.34 28.94
N THR A 17 10.81 -0.52 28.83
CA THR A 17 11.06 0.63 29.71
C THR A 17 10.70 1.92 28.99
N VAL A 18 9.85 2.74 29.60
CA VAL A 18 9.48 4.08 29.12
C VAL A 18 9.77 5.09 30.23
N GLY A 19 10.91 5.77 30.13
CA GLY A 19 11.41 6.65 31.19
C GLY A 19 11.91 5.84 32.39
N ASP A 20 11.30 6.05 33.55
CA ASP A 20 11.59 5.35 34.80
C ASP A 20 10.66 4.15 35.06
N LYS A 21 9.82 3.78 34.08
CA LYS A 21 8.73 2.80 34.26
C LYS A 21 8.95 1.59 33.38
N ILE A 22 8.75 0.41 33.97
CA ILE A 22 8.88 -0.89 33.32
C ILE A 22 7.49 -1.50 33.19
N PHE A 23 7.24 -2.09 32.03
CA PHE A 23 6.03 -2.82 31.69
C PHE A 23 6.40 -4.20 31.17
N GLU A 24 5.80 -5.22 31.77
CA GLU A 24 6.03 -6.63 31.40
C GLU A 24 4.93 -7.10 30.45
N CYS A 25 5.30 -8.00 29.55
CA CYS A 25 4.38 -8.76 28.70
C CYS A 25 3.43 -9.57 29.58
N ASP A 26 2.18 -9.74 29.15
CA ASP A 26 1.25 -10.65 29.82
C ASP A 26 1.80 -12.09 29.78
N PRO A 27 1.97 -12.77 30.94
CA PRO A 27 2.41 -14.16 30.97
C PRO A 27 1.56 -15.10 30.12
N ALA A 28 0.25 -14.83 29.99
CA ALA A 28 -0.65 -15.62 29.14
C ALA A 28 -0.29 -15.50 27.65
N CYS A 29 0.17 -14.32 27.20
CA CYS A 29 0.63 -14.13 25.83
C CYS A 29 1.93 -14.91 25.57
N VAL A 30 2.86 -14.90 26.53
CA VAL A 30 4.10 -15.69 26.43
C VAL A 30 3.79 -17.18 26.40
N GLU A 31 2.91 -17.64 27.30
CA GLU A 31 2.48 -19.04 27.35
C GLU A 31 1.78 -19.47 26.06
N PHE A 32 0.87 -18.63 25.55
CA PHE A 32 0.19 -18.87 24.29
C PHE A 32 1.16 -19.03 23.13
N VAL A 33 2.23 -18.23 23.04
CA VAL A 33 3.21 -18.37 21.95
C VAL A 33 4.05 -19.63 22.12
N MET A 34 4.48 -19.94 23.34
CA MET A 34 5.37 -21.07 23.62
C MET A 34 4.66 -22.43 23.55
N ASN A 35 3.37 -22.48 23.90
CA ASN A 35 2.62 -23.73 24.08
C ASN A 35 1.51 -23.95 23.04
N THR A 36 1.25 -23.00 22.14
CA THR A 36 0.21 -23.16 21.11
C THR A 36 0.52 -24.33 20.18
N LYS A 37 -0.37 -25.33 20.22
CA LYS A 37 -0.44 -26.43 19.24
C LYS A 37 -1.63 -26.29 18.29
N SER A 38 -2.42 -25.23 18.44
CA SER A 38 -3.61 -24.95 17.65
C SER A 38 -3.23 -24.69 16.20
N PRO A 39 -3.68 -25.52 15.24
CA PRO A 39 -3.37 -25.34 13.83
C PRO A 39 -3.90 -24.02 13.27
N VAL A 40 -5.00 -23.50 13.81
CA VAL A 40 -5.63 -22.24 13.39
C VAL A 40 -4.78 -21.04 13.80
N ASP A 41 -4.29 -21.02 15.04
CA ASP A 41 -3.46 -19.93 15.56
C ASP A 41 -2.08 -19.91 14.91
N ILE A 42 -1.52 -21.09 14.63
CA ILE A 42 -0.28 -21.25 13.86
C ILE A 42 -0.47 -20.73 12.42
N LEU A 43 -1.60 -21.05 11.79
CA LEU A 43 -1.93 -20.59 10.45
C LEU A 43 -2.10 -19.06 10.41
N TYR A 44 -2.81 -18.48 11.38
CA TYR A 44 -3.02 -17.04 11.48
C TYR A 44 -1.68 -16.29 11.55
N ARG A 45 -0.77 -16.70 12.45
CA ARG A 45 0.59 -16.11 12.53
C ARG A 45 1.38 -16.24 11.23
N LYS A 46 1.28 -17.39 10.56
CA LYS A 46 1.99 -17.65 9.31
C LYS A 46 1.47 -16.78 8.15
N VAL A 47 0.16 -16.53 8.11
CA VAL A 47 -0.49 -15.66 7.11
C VAL A 47 -0.11 -14.19 7.32
N HIS A 48 0.00 -13.74 8.57
CA HIS A 48 0.37 -12.35 8.90
C HIS A 48 1.88 -12.11 8.95
N HIS A 49 2.71 -13.10 8.61
CA HIS A 49 4.19 -13.02 8.66
C HIS A 49 4.76 -12.56 10.00
N GLU A 50 4.05 -12.83 11.09
CA GLU A 50 4.42 -12.33 12.41
C GLU A 50 5.34 -13.33 13.12
N SER A 51 6.56 -12.92 13.43
CA SER A 51 7.48 -13.74 14.21
C SER A 51 7.02 -13.84 15.67
N THR A 52 7.42 -14.90 16.37
CA THR A 52 7.21 -15.04 17.82
C THR A 52 7.67 -13.80 18.59
N GLU A 53 8.84 -13.28 18.22
CA GLU A 53 9.42 -12.08 18.84
C GLU A 53 8.55 -10.84 18.59
N GLU A 54 8.03 -10.68 17.37
CA GLU A 54 7.17 -9.56 17.00
C GLU A 54 5.85 -9.60 17.77
N TYR A 55 5.22 -10.79 17.87
CA TYR A 55 4.01 -10.98 18.67
C TYR A 55 4.23 -10.62 20.15
N ILE A 56 5.34 -11.09 20.74
CA ILE A 56 5.68 -10.77 22.14
C ILE A 56 5.91 -9.27 22.29
N ARG A 57 6.69 -8.66 21.38
CA ARG A 57 6.97 -7.22 21.36
C ARG A 57 5.70 -6.37 21.31
N GLN A 58 4.75 -6.73 20.46
CA GLN A 58 3.47 -6.03 20.36
C GLN A 58 2.64 -6.15 21.63
N ASN A 59 2.57 -7.33 22.24
CA ASN A 59 1.84 -7.53 23.49
C ASN A 59 2.50 -6.78 24.67
N THR A 60 3.84 -6.72 24.69
CA THR A 60 4.57 -5.90 25.66
C THR A 60 4.31 -4.41 25.45
N ALA A 61 4.27 -3.95 24.20
CA ALA A 61 3.90 -2.57 23.86
C ALA A 61 2.46 -2.27 24.31
N LEU A 62 1.53 -3.21 24.11
CA LEU A 62 0.14 -3.08 24.53
C LEU A 62 -0.01 -2.97 26.07
N ALA A 63 0.81 -3.68 26.84
CA ALA A 63 0.84 -3.55 28.29
C ALA A 63 1.24 -2.13 28.75
N ALA A 64 2.23 -1.52 28.09
CA ALA A 64 2.57 -0.10 28.28
C ALA A 64 1.42 0.82 27.83
N LEU A 65 0.82 0.48 26.68
CA LEU A 65 -0.46 0.92 26.11
C LEU A 65 -1.53 1.21 27.15
N HIS A 66 -2.02 0.13 27.75
CA HIS A 66 -3.09 0.12 28.75
C HIS A 66 -2.74 0.89 30.03
N ALA A 67 -1.45 1.12 30.28
CA ALA A 67 -0.99 1.89 31.42
C ALA A 67 -0.74 3.37 31.08
N TRP A 68 -0.95 3.82 29.85
CA TRP A 68 -0.54 5.14 29.38
C TRP A 68 -1.07 6.28 30.25
N GLY A 69 -2.40 6.42 30.38
CA GLY A 69 -3.02 7.50 31.16
C GLY A 69 -2.77 7.42 32.67
N ARG A 70 -2.34 6.27 33.20
CA ARG A 70 -2.10 6.08 34.65
C ARG A 70 -0.64 6.24 35.03
N LYS A 71 0.23 5.58 34.26
CA LYS A 71 1.66 5.45 34.51
C LYS A 71 2.50 6.30 33.56
N ILE A 72 2.17 6.47 32.28
CA ILE A 72 3.09 7.15 31.34
C ILE A 72 2.82 8.66 31.27
N ASN A 73 1.59 9.06 30.96
CA ASN A 73 1.19 10.46 30.81
C ASN A 73 -0.21 10.71 31.39
N GLN A 74 -0.25 11.11 32.66
CA GLN A 74 -1.52 11.38 33.37
C GLN A 74 -2.31 12.57 32.81
N LYS A 75 -1.68 13.43 32.02
CA LYS A 75 -2.34 14.60 31.41
C LYS A 75 -2.91 14.30 30.02
N CYS A 76 -2.65 13.11 29.46
CA CYS A 76 -3.08 12.71 28.13
C CYS A 76 -3.38 11.21 28.13
N ALA A 77 -4.64 10.85 28.41
CA ALA A 77 -5.09 9.47 28.30
C ALA A 77 -5.29 9.08 26.83
N LEU A 78 -4.99 7.83 26.48
CA LEU A 78 -5.36 7.27 25.18
C LEU A 78 -6.87 7.05 25.16
N VAL A 79 -7.54 7.45 24.08
CA VAL A 79 -8.96 7.14 23.85
C VAL A 79 -9.01 5.93 22.91
N ALA A 80 -9.96 5.02 23.10
CA ALA A 80 -10.04 3.78 22.32
C ALA A 80 -10.47 3.99 20.85
N GLU A 81 -11.04 5.15 20.53
CA GLU A 81 -11.82 5.39 19.31
C GLU A 81 -11.11 6.36 18.35
N HIS A 82 -9.89 6.03 17.91
CA HIS A 82 -9.17 6.86 16.95
C HIS A 82 -9.01 6.19 15.58
N ILE A 83 -9.89 5.28 15.20
CA ILE A 83 -9.95 4.79 13.83
C ILE A 83 -11.10 5.50 13.12
N GLU A 84 -10.79 6.46 12.27
CA GLU A 84 -11.77 6.97 11.32
C GLU A 84 -11.88 5.98 10.17
N CYS A 85 -13.06 5.37 10.03
CA CYS A 85 -13.38 4.49 8.90
C CYS A 85 -14.23 5.26 7.88
N ARG A 86 -13.75 5.35 6.64
CA ARG A 86 -14.52 5.90 5.50
C ARG A 86 -14.71 4.86 4.42
N SER A 87 -15.96 4.61 4.03
CA SER A 87 -16.30 3.77 2.89
C SER A 87 -15.91 4.43 1.57
N LEU A 88 -15.35 3.65 0.65
CA LEU A 88 -14.96 4.09 -0.69
C LEU A 88 -16.02 3.66 -1.70
N PHE A 89 -16.44 4.62 -2.52
CA PHE A 89 -17.47 4.41 -3.55
C PHE A 89 -16.93 4.79 -4.94
N ASN A 90 -17.17 3.94 -5.93
CA ASN A 90 -16.94 4.24 -7.34
C ASN A 90 -18.12 5.06 -7.88
N PRO A 91 -17.91 6.22 -8.53
CA PRO A 91 -18.97 6.99 -9.17
C PRO A 91 -19.84 6.21 -10.17
N GLN A 92 -19.29 5.17 -10.80
CA GLN A 92 -20.05 4.29 -11.73
C GLN A 92 -21.02 3.35 -10.99
N PHE A 93 -20.74 3.03 -9.72
CA PHE A 93 -21.53 2.14 -8.88
C PHE A 93 -21.59 2.68 -7.44
N PRO A 94 -22.28 3.82 -7.22
CA PRO A 94 -22.25 4.54 -5.95
C PRO A 94 -22.97 3.80 -4.81
N GLU A 95 -23.85 2.85 -5.12
CA GLU A 95 -24.60 2.10 -4.10
C GLU A 95 -23.81 0.92 -3.51
N THR A 96 -22.70 0.54 -4.13
CA THR A 96 -21.87 -0.57 -3.68
C THR A 96 -20.59 -0.02 -3.08
N GLU A 97 -20.29 -0.38 -1.83
CA GLU A 97 -19.00 -0.10 -1.21
C GLU A 97 -17.91 -0.97 -1.87
N GLN A 98 -16.81 -0.36 -2.36
CA GLN A 98 -15.68 -1.09 -2.97
C GLN A 98 -14.44 -1.16 -2.08
N GLY A 99 -14.53 -0.67 -0.84
CA GLY A 99 -13.44 -0.74 0.13
C GLY A 99 -13.66 0.21 1.30
N LYS A 100 -12.77 0.14 2.29
CA LYS A 100 -12.76 1.01 3.46
C LYS A 100 -11.37 1.59 3.65
N LEU A 101 -11.31 2.88 3.95
CA LEU A 101 -10.12 3.54 4.46
C LEU A 101 -10.21 3.56 5.97
N GLU A 102 -9.24 2.97 6.66
CA GLU A 102 -9.11 3.01 8.12
C GLU A 102 -7.91 3.88 8.47
N MET A 103 -8.15 4.96 9.22
CA MET A 103 -7.13 5.96 9.55
C MET A 103 -7.00 6.15 11.05
N TRP A 104 -5.77 6.14 11.55
CA TRP A 104 -5.46 6.56 12.91
C TRP A 104 -5.48 8.09 12.98
N LEU A 105 -6.37 8.65 13.81
CA LEU A 105 -6.44 10.08 14.05
C LEU A 105 -5.63 10.49 15.28
N ASP A 106 -4.76 11.49 15.12
CA ASP A 106 -4.03 12.12 16.22
C ASP A 106 -4.58 13.52 16.45
N PHE A 107 -5.14 13.76 17.65
CA PHE A 107 -5.79 15.02 18.00
C PHE A 107 -4.85 15.89 18.83
N PHE A 108 -4.50 17.05 18.28
CA PHE A 108 -3.65 18.03 18.96
C PHE A 108 -4.49 19.21 19.47
N PRO A 109 -4.27 19.69 20.70
CA PRO A 109 -4.90 20.92 21.15
C PRO A 109 -4.41 22.10 20.29
N MET A 110 -5.30 23.07 20.04
CA MET A 110 -5.01 24.24 19.18
C MET A 110 -3.77 25.04 19.65
N SER A 111 -3.46 25.01 20.94
CA SER A 111 -2.27 25.65 21.52
C SER A 111 -0.95 24.93 21.21
N ARG A 112 -1.01 23.70 20.70
CA ARG A 112 0.16 22.87 20.40
C ARG A 112 -0.09 22.08 19.11
N PRO A 113 0.12 22.69 17.94
CA PRO A 113 -0.01 21.98 16.66
C PRO A 113 1.01 20.82 16.56
N PRO A 114 0.74 19.82 15.70
CA PRO A 114 1.67 18.73 15.44
C PRO A 114 3.05 19.26 15.01
N SER A 115 4.12 18.58 15.45
CA SER A 115 5.50 18.97 15.10
C SER A 115 5.87 18.62 13.66
N ASN A 116 5.16 17.65 13.07
CA ASN A 116 5.45 17.17 11.72
C ASN A 116 4.69 18.04 10.73
N ALA A 117 5.37 18.46 9.66
CA ALA A 117 4.71 19.08 8.53
C ALA A 117 3.66 18.12 7.97
N MET A 118 2.47 18.63 7.66
CA MET A 118 1.44 17.84 7.00
C MET A 118 2.00 17.30 5.67
N ILE A 119 1.76 16.01 5.41
CA ILE A 119 2.09 15.42 4.12
C ILE A 119 1.10 16.00 3.11
N ASP A 120 1.62 16.63 2.05
CA ASP A 120 0.79 17.06 0.93
C ASP A 120 0.36 15.81 0.14
N ILE A 121 -0.90 15.43 0.30
CA ILE A 121 -1.53 14.31 -0.41
C ILE A 121 -2.23 14.75 -1.70
N THR A 122 -2.04 16.00 -2.13
CA THR A 122 -2.56 16.46 -3.42
C THR A 122 -2.08 15.48 -4.51
N PRO A 123 -2.99 14.95 -5.35
CA PRO A 123 -2.59 14.06 -6.44
C PRO A 123 -1.45 14.71 -7.22
N SER A 124 -0.41 13.94 -7.50
CA SER A 124 0.71 14.44 -8.29
C SER A 124 0.16 15.02 -9.59
N LYS A 125 0.63 16.21 -9.95
CA LYS A 125 0.24 16.81 -11.22
C LYS A 125 0.60 15.81 -12.32
N PRO A 126 -0.35 15.42 -13.19
CA PRO A 126 -0.06 14.46 -14.23
C PRO A 126 1.07 15.01 -15.10
N THR A 127 2.20 14.34 -15.08
CA THR A 127 3.29 14.66 -16.00
C THR A 127 2.84 14.23 -17.39
N SER A 128 2.89 15.14 -18.36
CA SER A 128 2.62 14.79 -19.75
C SER A 128 3.72 13.85 -20.24
N TYR A 129 3.35 12.61 -20.58
CA TYR A 129 4.24 11.65 -21.23
C TYR A 129 3.82 11.46 -22.69
N GLN A 130 4.80 11.17 -23.54
CA GLN A 130 4.55 10.78 -24.92
C GLN A 130 5.05 9.34 -25.12
N LEU A 131 4.13 8.44 -25.47
CA LEU A 131 4.49 7.11 -25.95
C LEU A 131 4.77 7.22 -27.47
N ARG A 132 5.96 6.82 -27.90
CA ARG A 132 6.31 6.71 -29.32
C ARG A 132 6.60 5.26 -29.67
N VAL A 133 5.92 4.77 -30.69
CA VAL A 133 6.20 3.47 -31.32
C VAL A 133 6.71 3.77 -32.73
N ILE A 134 7.89 3.26 -33.05
CA ILE A 134 8.52 3.48 -34.36
C ILE A 134 8.61 2.12 -35.05
N ILE A 135 8.00 2.02 -36.23
CA ILE A 135 8.10 0.84 -37.09
C ILE A 135 9.22 1.12 -38.10
N TRP A 136 10.37 0.48 -37.92
CA TRP A 136 11.55 0.69 -38.77
C TRP A 136 11.50 -0.11 -40.07
N ASN A 137 11.09 -1.38 -39.98
CA ASN A 137 11.01 -2.29 -41.11
C ASN A 137 10.05 -3.44 -40.82
N THR A 138 9.57 -4.06 -41.90
CA THR A 138 8.81 -5.31 -41.89
C THR A 138 9.54 -6.32 -42.77
N THR A 139 9.54 -7.60 -42.38
CA THR A 139 10.07 -8.71 -43.18
C THR A 139 9.00 -9.79 -43.32
N ASP A 140 9.14 -10.65 -44.33
CA ASP A 140 8.24 -11.79 -44.56
C ASP A 140 6.76 -11.41 -44.71
N VAL A 141 6.50 -10.28 -45.37
CA VAL A 141 5.15 -9.84 -45.69
C VAL A 141 4.62 -10.62 -46.89
N GLU A 142 3.39 -11.12 -46.78
CA GLU A 142 2.71 -11.79 -47.90
C GLU A 142 2.46 -10.80 -49.05
N LEU A 143 2.93 -11.17 -50.25
CA LEU A 143 2.79 -10.37 -51.47
C LEU A 143 1.49 -10.77 -52.18
N ASN A 144 0.48 -9.89 -52.11
CA ASN A 144 -0.89 -10.20 -52.53
C ASN A 144 -1.26 -9.61 -53.90
N ASP A 145 -0.47 -8.66 -54.40
CA ASP A 145 -0.69 -8.06 -55.71
C ASP A 145 0.34 -8.59 -56.72
N GLU A 146 -0.09 -8.77 -57.97
CA GLU A 146 0.78 -9.14 -59.09
C GLU A 146 0.61 -8.13 -60.21
N ASN A 147 1.72 -7.54 -60.65
CA ASN A 147 1.71 -6.60 -61.77
C ASN A 147 1.42 -7.34 -63.08
N PHE A 148 0.35 -6.96 -63.77
CA PHE A 148 -0.11 -7.63 -65.00
C PHE A 148 0.95 -7.70 -66.11
N VAL A 149 1.87 -6.72 -66.16
CA VAL A 149 2.88 -6.63 -67.23
C VAL A 149 4.19 -7.30 -66.81
N THR A 150 4.69 -7.02 -65.61
CA THR A 150 6.00 -7.52 -65.15
C THR A 150 5.92 -8.87 -64.42
N ARG A 151 4.71 -9.30 -64.02
CA ARG A 151 4.46 -10.45 -63.12
C ARG A 151 5.20 -10.38 -61.79
N GLU A 152 5.68 -9.20 -61.40
CA GLU A 152 6.29 -8.98 -60.10
C GLU A 152 5.20 -8.92 -59.04
N LYS A 153 5.47 -9.53 -57.89
CA LYS A 153 4.55 -9.50 -56.76
C LYS A 153 4.91 -8.36 -55.81
N THR A 154 3.91 -7.62 -55.37
CA THR A 154 4.02 -6.45 -54.49
C THR A 154 2.93 -6.51 -53.42
N SER A 155 3.06 -5.69 -52.37
CA SER A 155 2.00 -5.50 -51.37
C SER A 155 2.03 -4.08 -50.82
N ASP A 156 0.84 -3.49 -50.72
CA ASP A 156 0.63 -2.21 -50.05
C ASP A 156 0.55 -2.45 -48.54
N ILE A 157 1.51 -1.89 -47.79
CA ILE A 157 1.59 -2.12 -46.34
C ILE A 157 1.31 -0.85 -45.54
N TYR A 158 0.58 -1.00 -44.44
CA TYR A 158 0.44 0.00 -43.38
C TYR A 158 0.27 -0.71 -42.04
N VAL A 159 0.64 -0.03 -40.96
CA VAL A 159 0.49 -0.55 -39.59
C VAL A 159 -0.54 0.29 -38.85
N LYS A 160 -1.50 -0.36 -38.18
CA LYS A 160 -2.49 0.27 -37.31
C LYS A 160 -2.37 -0.25 -35.89
N ALA A 161 -2.28 0.65 -34.91
CA ALA A 161 -2.12 0.31 -33.50
C ALA A 161 -3.10 1.09 -32.62
N TRP A 162 -3.48 0.51 -31.49
CA TRP A 162 -4.35 1.12 -30.47
C TRP A 162 -3.96 0.63 -29.08
N ILE A 163 -4.35 1.37 -28.04
CA ILE A 163 -4.11 0.99 -26.65
C ILE A 163 -5.25 0.04 -26.20
N LEU A 164 -4.91 -0.99 -25.44
CA LEU A 164 -5.91 -1.91 -24.90
C LEU A 164 -6.89 -1.15 -23.98
N GLY A 165 -8.17 -1.17 -24.34
CA GLY A 165 -9.22 -0.42 -23.64
C GLY A 165 -9.66 0.87 -24.35
N GLU A 166 -8.91 1.36 -25.33
CA GLU A 166 -9.21 2.57 -26.09
C GLU A 166 -9.06 2.31 -27.60
N ARG A 167 -10.16 1.87 -28.24
CA ARG A 167 -10.17 1.54 -29.69
C ARG A 167 -10.50 2.75 -30.58
N VAL A 168 -11.01 3.83 -30.01
CA VAL A 168 -11.48 4.99 -30.78
C VAL A 168 -10.30 5.81 -31.31
N ASP A 169 -9.18 5.82 -30.59
CA ASP A 169 -7.97 6.58 -30.94
C ASP A 169 -6.87 5.72 -31.56
N ALA A 170 -7.23 4.91 -32.56
CA ALA A 170 -6.26 4.09 -33.27
C ALA A 170 -5.41 4.94 -34.22
N GLN A 171 -4.09 4.79 -34.16
CA GLN A 171 -3.14 5.48 -35.03
C GLN A 171 -2.66 4.54 -36.14
N GLN A 172 -2.31 5.10 -37.29
CA GLN A 172 -1.82 4.34 -38.44
C GLN A 172 -0.66 5.05 -39.15
N THR A 173 0.22 4.26 -39.77
CA THR A 173 1.27 4.76 -40.66
C THR A 173 0.69 5.17 -42.02
N ASP A 174 1.51 5.84 -42.83
CA ASP A 174 1.29 5.94 -44.27
C ASP A 174 1.33 4.57 -44.95
N ILE A 175 0.80 4.52 -46.17
CA ILE A 175 0.86 3.34 -47.03
C ILE A 175 2.21 3.35 -47.75
N HIS A 176 2.97 2.27 -47.61
CA HIS A 176 4.23 2.10 -48.31
C HIS A 176 4.06 1.13 -49.48
N TYR A 177 4.49 1.58 -50.66
CA TYR A 177 4.46 0.84 -51.91
C TYR A 177 5.87 0.29 -52.20
N ARG A 178 6.00 -1.01 -52.43
CA ARG A 178 7.25 -1.61 -52.91
C ARG A 178 7.01 -2.84 -53.78
#